data_AF-A0A9P9M429-F1
#
_entry.id   AF-A0A9P9M429-F1
#
_cell.length_a   1.000
_cell.length_b   1.000
_cell.length_c   1.000
_cell.angle_alpha   90.00
_cell.angle_beta   90.00
_cell.angle_gamma   90.00
#
_symmetry.space_group_name_H-M   'P 1'
#
loop_
_entity.id
_entity.type
_entity.pdbx_description
1 polymer ?
#
loop_
_entity_poly.entity_id
_entity_poly.type
_entity_poly.pdbx_seq_one_letter_code
_entity_poly.pdbx_strand_id
1 'polypeptide(L)'
;MPYRSLSLNQDDTVSTESAWPADRTPGRLDAEQANQPIENSFMQSYKDALLRDEKASETVEYLNDDSEASISGADPPNTTLSYPLVIFSRFPTLPPREMLQSFVDVFVNDIYPTMPLLYHIPVESLQRSDNPPYLTYAIATIGSLVLGADQSLTEDLWWAANFLIAGILEIDNREARKVELLNAWVLLEAYGALSADPRIWQKTNITHGYVETAARRLFLSFSEHKGSGLRHDQDENGQATNASNCAAMPAFVLTDMLRSLHYNLPQTLSTSEFLTHLSAQHNHMNDKAASRSSSHPAVLRRDDSLLGLVAILGDIHTLSTVFHLLELVSPYDGQQDKDLNFTNPYLPFSPPNENHKTRRKLQKALDIWRQNYLAIVDQDVAALFYFCQMYLVLPSLLLLPEIVGYAPRSSSDTTQINHRTRILDADLANGSEALKNAWLILENITQSENLPSLWLPIVLFYASLVAWRMVRLQTGTSEAGTSGLVQVLQLFKSQLEQLRWPCCQSMTTVLQSLMAADRHF
;
A
#
# COMPACT_ATOMS: atom_id res chain seq x y z
N MET A 1 37.83 10.39 -56.49
CA MET A 1 39.16 10.76 -55.95
C MET A 1 38.99 11.87 -54.93
N PRO A 2 39.73 11.92 -53.83
CA PRO A 2 40.00 10.85 -52.86
C PRO A 2 39.51 11.23 -51.44
N TYR A 3 39.29 10.20 -50.62
CA TYR A 3 39.10 10.29 -49.18
C TYR A 3 40.29 11.03 -48.53
N ARG A 4 40.00 12.05 -47.73
CA ARG A 4 40.96 12.65 -46.80
C ARG A 4 40.63 12.15 -45.40
N SER A 5 41.42 11.20 -44.95
CA SER A 5 41.49 10.72 -43.58
C SER A 5 41.84 11.88 -42.65
N LEU A 6 40.88 12.28 -41.82
CA LEU A 6 41.17 13.04 -40.61
C LEU A 6 41.59 12.04 -39.54
N SER A 7 42.91 11.97 -39.33
CA SER A 7 43.51 11.38 -38.14
C SER A 7 43.06 12.20 -36.94
N LEU A 8 42.04 11.72 -36.24
CA LEU A 8 41.79 12.10 -34.85
C LEU A 8 42.93 11.49 -34.04
N ASN A 9 43.82 12.36 -33.56
CA ASN A 9 44.68 12.06 -32.43
C ASN A 9 43.74 11.75 -31.26
N GLN A 10 43.59 10.46 -31.00
CA GLN A 10 42.99 9.94 -29.79
C GLN A 10 44.05 10.13 -28.70
N ASP A 11 44.02 11.30 -28.06
CA ASP A 11 44.62 11.42 -26.73
C ASP A 11 43.85 10.44 -25.84
N ASP A 12 44.50 9.32 -25.54
CA ASP A 12 44.12 8.36 -24.50
C ASP A 12 44.21 9.07 -23.13
N THR A 13 43.30 10.02 -22.92
CA THR A 13 42.77 10.22 -21.59
C THR A 13 41.91 9.00 -21.35
N VAL A 14 42.52 7.99 -20.73
CA VAL A 14 41.77 6.94 -20.03
C VAL A 14 40.87 7.71 -19.08
N SER A 15 39.63 7.93 -19.53
CA SER A 15 38.54 8.35 -18.69
C SER A 15 38.55 7.37 -17.54
N THR A 16 39.03 7.81 -16.39
CA THR A 16 38.83 7.15 -15.12
C THR A 16 37.34 7.22 -14.85
N GLU A 17 36.57 6.43 -15.60
CA GLU A 17 35.20 6.12 -15.23
C GLU A 17 35.28 5.56 -13.82
N SER A 18 34.53 6.19 -12.92
CA SER A 18 34.43 5.73 -11.55
C SER A 18 34.11 4.24 -11.57
N ALA A 19 34.85 3.46 -10.77
CA ALA A 19 34.58 2.03 -10.59
C ALA A 19 33.21 1.79 -9.96
N TRP A 20 32.58 2.83 -9.40
CA TRP A 20 31.27 2.76 -8.79
C TRP A 20 30.16 2.93 -9.83
N PRO A 21 29.22 1.97 -9.92
CA PRO A 21 28.11 2.02 -10.86
C PRO A 21 27.22 3.26 -10.77
N ALA A 22 27.20 3.96 -9.62
CA ALA A 22 26.39 5.14 -9.39
C ALA A 22 26.97 6.43 -10.02
N ASP A 23 28.28 6.46 -10.28
CA ASP A 23 28.99 7.64 -10.80
C ASP A 23 29.22 7.59 -12.32
N ARG A 24 28.94 6.43 -12.93
CA ARG A 24 29.07 6.24 -14.39
C ARG A 24 27.74 6.49 -15.09
N THR A 25 27.81 6.88 -16.36
CA THR A 25 26.59 7.02 -17.18
C THR A 25 26.13 5.63 -17.62
N PRO A 26 24.88 5.23 -17.35
CA PRO A 26 24.45 3.87 -17.63
C PRO A 26 24.53 3.53 -19.14
N GLY A 27 25.18 2.41 -19.46
CA GLY A 27 25.38 1.89 -20.80
C GLY A 27 24.34 0.86 -21.22
N ARG A 28 24.22 0.61 -22.53
CA ARG A 28 23.25 -0.34 -23.12
C ARG A 28 23.39 -1.78 -22.59
N LEU A 29 24.58 -2.17 -22.12
CA LEU A 29 24.88 -3.51 -21.61
C LEU A 29 24.72 -3.64 -20.09
N ASP A 30 24.44 -2.55 -19.37
CA ASP A 30 24.37 -2.56 -17.90
C ASP A 30 23.24 -3.43 -17.37
N ALA A 31 22.10 -3.43 -18.05
CA ALA A 31 20.99 -4.32 -17.72
C ALA A 31 21.37 -5.79 -17.91
N GLU A 32 22.16 -6.12 -18.95
CA GLU A 32 22.61 -7.48 -19.22
C GLU A 32 23.69 -7.92 -18.21
N GLN A 33 24.64 -7.04 -17.89
CA GLN A 33 25.67 -7.27 -16.87
C GLN A 33 25.09 -7.40 -15.47
N ALA A 34 24.10 -6.58 -15.10
CA ALA A 34 23.36 -6.70 -13.83
C ALA A 34 22.60 -8.04 -13.72
N ASN A 35 22.31 -8.69 -14.84
CA ASN A 35 21.69 -10.01 -14.88
C ASN A 35 22.71 -11.16 -14.80
N GLN A 36 24.01 -10.92 -15.00
CA GLN A 36 25.05 -11.95 -14.88
C GLN A 36 25.45 -12.18 -13.43
N PRO A 37 25.71 -13.43 -12.98
CA PRO A 37 26.19 -13.75 -11.64
C PRO A 37 27.36 -12.83 -11.21
N ILE A 38 27.28 -12.20 -10.03
CA ILE A 38 28.36 -11.34 -9.53
C ILE A 38 29.58 -12.24 -9.43
N GLU A 39 30.66 -11.86 -10.10
CA GLU A 39 31.88 -12.63 -10.02
C GLU A 39 32.35 -12.66 -8.56
N ASN A 40 32.65 -13.86 -8.04
CA ASN A 40 33.12 -14.01 -6.67
C ASN A 40 34.34 -13.11 -6.39
N SER A 41 35.17 -12.85 -7.41
CA SER A 41 36.28 -11.91 -7.39
C SER A 41 35.85 -10.47 -7.11
N PHE A 42 34.75 -9.99 -7.67
CA PHE A 42 34.20 -8.65 -7.41
C PHE A 42 33.67 -8.56 -5.98
N MET A 43 32.95 -9.58 -5.51
CA MET A 43 32.46 -9.63 -4.14
C MET A 43 33.61 -9.69 -3.13
N GLN A 44 34.66 -10.46 -3.44
CA GLN A 44 35.90 -10.50 -2.67
C GLN A 44 36.61 -9.15 -2.71
N SER A 45 36.69 -8.50 -3.87
CA SER A 45 37.33 -7.18 -4.04
C SER A 45 36.57 -6.07 -3.34
N TYR A 46 35.23 -6.14 -3.30
CA TYR A 46 34.37 -5.23 -2.55
C TYR A 46 34.58 -5.41 -1.06
N LYS A 47 34.59 -6.65 -0.56
CA LYS A 47 34.96 -6.98 0.83
C LYS A 47 36.37 -6.51 1.17
N ASP A 48 37.33 -6.79 0.30
CA ASP A 48 38.72 -6.38 0.46
C ASP A 48 38.88 -4.86 0.39
N ALA A 49 38.11 -4.16 -0.43
CA ALA A 49 38.08 -2.70 -0.49
C ALA A 49 37.45 -2.11 0.78
N LEU A 50 36.40 -2.75 1.31
CA LEU A 50 35.81 -2.45 2.62
C LEU A 50 36.80 -2.68 3.76
N LEU A 51 37.69 -3.67 3.64
CA LEU A 51 38.72 -3.99 4.63
C LEU A 51 39.99 -3.13 4.49
N ARG A 52 40.27 -2.60 3.28
CA ARG A 52 41.47 -1.81 2.95
C ARG A 52 41.28 -0.30 3.08
N ASP A 53 40.06 0.20 3.17
CA ASP A 53 39.82 1.58 3.55
C ASP A 53 40.28 1.76 5.02
N GLU A 54 41.36 2.52 5.24
CA GLU A 54 41.97 2.72 6.57
C GLU A 54 40.99 3.31 7.59
N LYS A 55 39.89 3.93 7.14
CA LYS A 55 38.79 4.38 8.01
C LYS A 55 37.76 3.29 8.34
N ALA A 56 37.65 2.26 7.51
CA ALA A 56 36.80 1.11 7.78
C ALA A 56 37.54 0.05 8.60
N SER A 57 38.86 -0.07 8.49
CA SER A 57 39.66 -1.05 9.25
C SER A 57 39.60 -0.84 10.77
N GLU A 58 39.42 0.41 11.24
CA GLU A 58 39.15 0.71 12.65
C GLU A 58 37.73 0.34 13.10
N THR A 59 36.80 0.08 12.17
CA THR A 59 35.41 -0.30 12.44
C THR A 59 35.14 -1.80 12.26
N VAL A 60 36.10 -2.58 11.72
CA VAL A 60 35.97 -4.05 11.55
C VAL A 60 36.54 -4.82 12.75
N GLU A 61 36.30 -4.34 13.97
CA GLU A 61 36.25 -5.18 15.19
C GLU A 61 34.80 -5.63 15.52
N TYR A 62 33.89 -5.52 14.55
CA TYR A 62 32.44 -5.76 14.73
C TYR A 62 31.96 -7.19 14.41
N LEU A 63 32.87 -8.16 14.24
CA LEU A 63 32.50 -9.58 14.02
C LEU A 63 33.27 -10.52 14.95
N ASN A 64 33.34 -10.21 16.23
CA ASN A 64 33.60 -11.19 17.29
C ASN A 64 32.68 -10.88 18.49
N ASP A 65 32.03 -11.91 19.04
CA ASP A 65 31.08 -11.83 20.15
C ASP A 65 31.67 -11.23 21.46
N ASP A 66 32.98 -10.99 21.53
CA ASP A 66 33.67 -10.53 22.74
C ASP A 66 33.90 -8.99 22.81
N SER A 67 33.59 -8.20 21.76
CA SER A 67 33.89 -6.75 21.70
C SER A 67 32.71 -5.80 21.99
N GLU A 68 31.52 -6.30 22.37
CA GLU A 68 30.36 -5.45 22.71
C GLU A 68 30.56 -4.55 23.95
N ALA A 69 31.54 -4.83 24.81
CA ALA A 69 31.71 -4.09 26.07
C ALA A 69 32.61 -2.84 25.99
N SER A 70 33.29 -2.57 24.86
CA SER A 70 34.35 -1.55 24.81
C SER A 70 34.02 -0.28 24.01
N ILE A 71 32.90 -0.24 23.29
CA ILE A 71 32.51 0.91 22.45
C ILE A 71 31.53 1.81 23.21
N SER A 72 32.01 2.44 24.28
CA SER A 72 31.27 3.51 24.97
C SER A 72 32.16 4.73 25.29
N GLY A 73 33.32 4.87 24.64
CA GLY A 73 34.36 5.78 25.14
C GLY A 73 35.00 6.79 24.17
N ALA A 74 34.80 6.73 22.86
CA ALA A 74 35.50 7.64 21.95
C ALA A 74 34.64 8.01 20.74
N ASP A 75 34.22 9.28 20.67
CA ASP A 75 33.66 9.90 19.47
C ASP A 75 34.76 10.05 18.40
N PRO A 76 34.71 9.35 17.25
CA PRO A 76 35.59 9.64 16.13
C PRO A 76 35.03 10.85 15.34
N PRO A 77 35.90 11.74 14.85
CA PRO A 77 35.46 12.96 14.16
C PRO A 77 34.94 12.64 12.75
N ASN A 78 33.66 12.91 12.50
CA ASN A 78 33.02 13.12 11.18
C ASN A 78 33.54 12.25 10.02
N THR A 79 33.48 10.93 10.15
CA THR A 79 33.57 10.04 8.98
C THR A 79 32.27 10.13 8.19
N THR A 80 32.28 10.90 7.10
CA THR A 80 31.19 10.93 6.13
C THR A 80 31.07 9.56 5.46
N LEU A 81 30.03 8.80 5.81
CA LEU A 81 29.71 7.53 5.15
C LEU A 81 29.45 7.75 3.66
N SER A 82 30.07 6.94 2.80
CA SER A 82 29.82 6.94 1.35
C SER A 82 28.58 6.14 1.00
N TYR A 83 28.02 6.40 -0.19
CA TYR A 83 26.96 5.57 -0.75
C TYR A 83 27.48 4.14 -1.07
N PRO A 84 26.71 3.05 -0.82
CA PRO A 84 25.36 3.00 -0.26
C PRO A 84 25.30 2.97 1.28
N LEU A 85 26.43 2.90 1.99
CA LEU A 85 26.48 2.83 3.46
C LEU A 85 25.79 4.02 4.15
N VAL A 86 25.76 5.18 3.51
CA VAL A 86 25.03 6.36 3.99
C VAL A 86 23.53 6.09 4.21
N ILE A 87 22.93 5.10 3.53
CA ILE A 87 21.53 4.67 3.74
C ILE A 87 21.33 4.22 5.19
N PHE A 88 22.34 3.62 5.80
CA PHE A 88 22.31 3.11 7.17
C PHE A 88 22.77 4.12 8.23
N SER A 89 23.09 5.37 7.83
CA SER A 89 23.51 6.43 8.77
C SER A 89 22.46 6.76 9.85
N ARG A 90 21.21 6.37 9.61
CA ARG A 90 20.07 6.55 10.53
C ARG A 90 19.40 5.22 10.90
N PHE A 91 20.16 4.14 10.86
CA PHE A 91 19.62 2.84 11.27
C PHE A 91 19.21 2.89 12.74
N PRO A 92 17.97 2.50 13.09
CA PRO A 92 17.46 2.66 14.44
C PRO A 92 18.06 1.61 15.39
N THR A 93 17.98 1.88 16.69
CA THR A 93 18.34 0.90 17.70
C THR A 93 17.30 -0.21 17.74
N LEU A 94 17.75 -1.46 17.67
CA LEU A 94 16.86 -2.61 17.61
C LEU A 94 16.54 -3.15 19.01
N PRO A 95 15.34 -3.70 19.23
CA PRO A 95 15.03 -4.37 20.48
C PRO A 95 15.85 -5.67 20.67
N PRO A 96 15.97 -6.16 21.91
CA PRO A 96 16.61 -7.46 22.16
C PRO A 96 15.94 -8.59 21.37
N ARG A 97 16.74 -9.59 21.00
CA ARG A 97 16.29 -10.73 20.19
C ARG A 97 15.08 -11.46 20.78
N GLU A 98 15.01 -11.60 22.10
CA GLU A 98 13.89 -12.23 22.80
C GLU A 98 12.57 -11.47 22.59
N MET A 99 12.64 -10.14 22.67
CA MET A 99 11.48 -9.27 22.42
C MET A 99 11.08 -9.32 20.94
N LEU A 100 12.05 -9.27 20.02
CA LEU A 100 11.79 -9.41 18.59
C LEU A 100 11.09 -10.73 18.28
N GLN A 101 11.55 -11.84 18.86
CA GLN A 101 10.93 -13.15 18.70
C GLN A 101 9.48 -13.15 19.23
N SER A 102 9.22 -12.51 20.37
CA SER A 102 7.86 -12.41 20.92
C SER A 102 6.90 -11.67 19.97
N PHE A 103 7.37 -10.62 19.27
CA PHE A 103 6.56 -9.93 18.26
C PHE A 103 6.29 -10.83 17.04
N VAL A 104 7.29 -11.58 16.59
CA VAL A 104 7.14 -12.55 15.49
C VAL A 104 6.12 -13.63 15.86
N ASP A 105 6.22 -14.18 17.07
CA ASP A 105 5.32 -15.23 17.53
C ASP A 105 3.87 -14.75 17.60
N VAL A 106 3.64 -13.54 18.12
CA VAL A 106 2.29 -12.92 18.16
C VAL A 106 1.75 -12.71 16.76
N PHE A 107 2.56 -12.19 15.84
CA PHE A 107 2.12 -12.04 14.47
C PHE A 107 1.69 -13.37 13.85
N VAL A 108 2.50 -14.42 13.99
CA VAL A 108 2.21 -15.69 13.34
C VAL A 108 1.02 -16.40 13.98
N ASN A 109 0.89 -16.34 15.31
CA ASN A 109 -0.16 -17.07 16.02
C ASN A 109 -1.51 -16.34 16.00
N ASP A 110 -1.51 -15.01 16.10
CA ASP A 110 -2.74 -14.24 16.35
C ASP A 110 -3.19 -13.43 15.12
N ILE A 111 -2.25 -12.89 14.35
CA ILE A 111 -2.54 -11.93 13.26
C ILE A 111 -2.65 -12.63 11.91
N TYR A 112 -1.61 -13.38 11.54
CA TYR A 112 -1.51 -14.03 10.24
C TYR A 112 -2.74 -14.90 9.89
N PRO A 113 -3.34 -15.70 10.80
CA PRO A 113 -4.52 -16.50 10.49
C PRO A 113 -5.79 -15.68 10.25
N THR A 114 -5.82 -14.45 10.76
CA THR A 114 -7.01 -13.59 10.75
C THR A 114 -6.93 -12.48 9.71
N MET A 115 -5.72 -12.15 9.24
CA MET A 115 -5.47 -11.09 8.27
C MET A 115 -5.90 -11.53 6.85
N PRO A 116 -6.94 -10.90 6.26
CA PRO A 116 -7.45 -11.30 4.96
C PRO A 116 -6.38 -11.24 3.87
N LEU A 117 -6.42 -12.18 2.92
CA LEU A 117 -5.49 -12.30 1.77
C LEU A 117 -4.03 -12.65 2.13
N LEU A 118 -3.60 -12.43 3.37
CA LEU A 118 -2.22 -12.70 3.80
C LEU A 118 -1.97 -14.18 4.08
N TYR A 119 -2.99 -14.91 4.56
CA TYR A 119 -2.89 -16.34 4.87
C TYR A 119 -2.57 -17.22 3.64
N HIS A 120 -2.59 -16.66 2.43
CA HIS A 120 -2.08 -17.33 1.24
C HIS A 120 -0.56 -17.54 1.27
N ILE A 121 0.19 -16.64 1.93
CA ILE A 121 1.63 -16.77 2.12
C ILE A 121 1.86 -17.96 3.06
N PRO A 122 2.60 -19.01 2.69
CA PRO A 122 2.80 -20.16 3.58
C PRO A 122 3.37 -19.73 4.93
N VAL A 123 2.76 -20.15 6.04
CA VAL A 123 3.21 -19.79 7.39
C VAL A 123 4.66 -20.23 7.63
N GLU A 124 5.06 -21.34 7.02
CA GLU A 124 6.40 -21.89 7.09
C GLU A 124 7.42 -20.96 6.43
N SER A 125 7.02 -20.07 5.52
CA SER A 125 7.90 -19.04 4.96
C SER A 125 8.08 -17.85 5.89
N LEU A 126 7.19 -17.67 6.86
CA LEU A 126 7.24 -16.55 7.82
C LEU A 126 7.96 -16.94 9.11
N GLN A 127 8.06 -18.23 9.43
CA GLN A 127 8.67 -18.76 10.65
C GLN A 127 10.10 -19.32 10.49
N ARG A 128 10.73 -19.19 9.32
CA ARG A 128 12.05 -19.80 9.14
C ARG A 128 13.13 -19.09 9.93
N SER A 129 14.03 -19.87 10.52
CA SER A 129 15.20 -19.36 11.24
C SER A 129 16.21 -18.65 10.32
N ASP A 130 16.16 -18.93 9.02
CA ASP A 130 17.01 -18.34 7.97
C ASP A 130 16.31 -17.20 7.20
N ASN A 131 15.17 -16.71 7.72
CA ASN A 131 14.48 -15.58 7.10
C ASN A 131 15.37 -14.34 7.04
N PRO A 132 15.31 -13.57 5.94
CA PRO A 132 16.10 -12.36 5.84
C PRO A 132 15.70 -11.37 6.94
N PRO A 133 16.64 -10.60 7.51
CA PRO A 133 16.35 -9.71 8.63
C PRO A 133 15.23 -8.70 8.35
N TYR A 134 15.15 -8.17 7.12
CA TYR A 134 14.09 -7.24 6.73
C TYR A 134 12.68 -7.84 6.83
N LEU A 135 12.52 -9.14 6.53
CA LEU A 135 11.24 -9.83 6.66
C LEU A 135 10.90 -10.03 8.13
N THR A 136 11.89 -10.42 8.94
CA THR A 136 11.73 -10.56 10.40
C THR A 136 11.28 -9.24 11.04
N TYR A 137 11.90 -8.12 10.68
CA TYR A 137 11.50 -6.80 11.18
C TYR A 137 10.14 -6.35 10.65
N ALA A 138 9.79 -6.66 9.39
CA ALA A 138 8.47 -6.38 8.85
C ALA A 138 7.36 -7.14 9.59
N ILE A 139 7.59 -8.43 9.87
CA ILE A 139 6.71 -9.26 10.70
C ILE A 139 6.60 -8.69 12.11
N ALA A 140 7.74 -8.39 12.75
CA ALA A 140 7.77 -7.85 14.10
C ALA A 140 7.10 -6.48 14.20
N THR A 141 7.15 -5.65 13.15
CA THR A 141 6.44 -4.36 13.09
C THR A 141 4.94 -4.57 13.32
N ILE A 142 4.31 -5.49 12.60
CA ILE A 142 2.88 -5.80 12.76
C ILE A 142 2.60 -6.51 14.08
N GLY A 143 3.48 -7.41 14.52
CA GLY A 143 3.36 -8.07 15.82
C GLY A 143 3.40 -7.09 17.01
N SER A 144 4.28 -6.10 16.95
CA SER A 144 4.45 -5.09 17.99
C SER A 144 3.23 -4.18 18.15
N LEU A 145 2.53 -3.86 17.05
CA LEU A 145 1.25 -3.14 17.08
C LEU A 145 0.18 -3.88 17.88
N VAL A 146 0.11 -5.21 17.73
CA VAL A 146 -0.91 -6.01 18.43
C VAL A 146 -0.56 -6.20 19.90
N LEU A 147 0.72 -6.33 20.24
CA LEU A 147 1.13 -6.32 21.64
C LEU A 147 0.95 -4.96 22.33
N GLY A 148 0.61 -3.89 21.58
CA GLY A 148 0.51 -2.55 22.12
C GLY A 148 1.86 -2.02 22.59
N ALA A 149 2.93 -2.38 21.87
CA ALA A 149 4.24 -1.82 22.07
C ALA A 149 4.22 -0.29 21.85
N ASP A 150 5.25 0.40 22.33
CA ASP A 150 5.38 1.82 22.07
C ASP A 150 5.43 2.10 20.56
N GLN A 151 4.78 3.19 20.14
CA GLN A 151 4.73 3.58 18.73
C GLN A 151 6.14 3.83 18.18
N SER A 152 7.02 4.43 18.99
CA SER A 152 8.42 4.68 18.59
C SER A 152 9.16 3.39 18.22
N LEU A 153 9.02 2.33 19.04
CA LEU A 153 9.62 1.03 18.79
C LEU A 153 9.06 0.37 17.53
N THR A 154 7.75 0.50 17.31
CA THR A 154 7.09 -0.02 16.10
C THR A 154 7.62 0.70 14.84
N GLU A 155 7.78 2.01 14.91
CA GLU A 155 8.37 2.82 13.84
C GLU A 155 9.85 2.46 13.60
N ASP A 156 10.63 2.21 14.66
CA ASP A 156 12.02 1.77 14.55
C ASP A 156 12.13 0.42 13.83
N LEU A 157 11.26 -0.54 14.15
CA LEU A 157 11.21 -1.82 13.42
C LEU A 157 10.86 -1.61 11.93
N TRP A 158 9.90 -0.73 11.64
CA TRP A 158 9.52 -0.39 10.27
C TRP A 158 10.69 0.24 9.50
N TRP A 159 11.37 1.22 10.11
CA TRP A 159 12.53 1.88 9.52
C TRP A 159 13.69 0.93 9.31
N ALA A 160 13.99 0.07 10.28
CA ALA A 160 15.03 -0.96 10.15
C ALA A 160 14.78 -1.86 8.94
N ALA A 161 13.56 -2.38 8.80
CA ALA A 161 13.16 -3.22 7.67
C ALA A 161 13.30 -2.46 6.34
N ASN A 162 12.83 -1.21 6.29
CA ASN A 162 12.87 -0.39 5.08
C ASN A 162 14.31 -0.03 4.67
N PHE A 163 15.17 0.35 5.61
CA PHE A 163 16.59 0.62 5.35
C PHE A 163 17.31 -0.61 4.83
N LEU A 164 17.04 -1.79 5.39
CA LEU A 164 17.61 -3.04 4.91
C LEU A 164 17.14 -3.37 3.51
N ILE A 165 15.84 -3.23 3.21
CA ILE A 165 15.32 -3.40 1.84
C ILE A 165 16.04 -2.46 0.87
N ALA A 166 16.10 -1.17 1.19
CA ALA A 166 16.74 -0.19 0.33
C ALA A 166 18.23 -0.51 0.13
N GLY A 167 18.99 -0.72 1.19
CA GLY A 167 20.41 -1.02 1.10
C GLY A 167 20.70 -2.33 0.37
N ILE A 168 19.88 -3.36 0.60
CA ILE A 168 20.02 -4.65 -0.10
C ILE A 168 19.73 -4.48 -1.59
N LEU A 169 18.70 -3.74 -1.99
CA LEU A 169 18.38 -3.53 -3.41
C LEU A 169 19.47 -2.75 -4.16
N GLU A 170 20.17 -1.86 -3.46
CA GLU A 170 21.31 -1.11 -4.00
C GLU A 170 22.58 -1.96 -4.11
N ILE A 171 22.81 -2.89 -3.18
CA ILE A 171 23.99 -3.76 -3.17
C ILE A 171 23.79 -4.97 -4.09
N ASP A 172 22.63 -5.62 -4.00
CA ASP A 172 22.25 -6.79 -4.79
C ASP A 172 20.78 -6.74 -5.21
N ASN A 173 20.54 -6.23 -6.42
CA ASN A 173 19.22 -6.17 -7.02
C ASN A 173 18.57 -7.57 -7.22
N ARG A 174 19.29 -8.68 -7.10
CA ARG A 174 18.67 -10.03 -7.18
C ARG A 174 17.72 -10.30 -6.05
N GLU A 175 17.95 -9.68 -4.90
CA GLU A 175 17.05 -9.76 -3.76
C GLU A 175 15.68 -9.16 -4.11
N ALA A 176 15.61 -8.26 -5.11
CA ALA A 176 14.34 -7.80 -5.71
C ALA A 176 13.51 -8.94 -6.34
N ARG A 177 14.12 -10.10 -6.59
CA ARG A 177 13.49 -11.25 -7.26
C ARG A 177 13.08 -12.33 -6.27
N LYS A 178 13.24 -12.08 -4.98
CA LYS A 178 12.85 -13.00 -3.92
C LYS A 178 11.43 -12.71 -3.46
N VAL A 179 10.70 -13.78 -3.13
CA VAL A 179 9.31 -13.70 -2.67
C VAL A 179 9.26 -13.08 -1.27
N GLU A 180 10.31 -13.30 -0.48
CA GLU A 180 10.52 -12.75 0.85
C GLU A 180 10.49 -11.22 0.85
N LEU A 181 11.02 -10.57 -0.19
CA LEU A 181 10.94 -9.11 -0.32
C LEU A 181 9.49 -8.65 -0.47
N LEU A 182 8.72 -9.32 -1.33
CA LEU A 182 7.31 -8.98 -1.54
C LEU A 182 6.50 -9.24 -0.27
N ASN A 183 6.73 -10.37 0.40
CA ASN A 183 6.08 -10.69 1.67
C ASN A 183 6.39 -9.62 2.73
N ALA A 184 7.66 -9.23 2.88
CA ALA A 184 8.06 -8.18 3.81
C ALA A 184 7.41 -6.85 3.46
N TRP A 185 7.39 -6.50 2.17
CA TRP A 185 6.84 -5.22 1.72
C TRP A 185 5.34 -5.12 1.94
N VAL A 186 4.54 -6.16 1.69
CA VAL A 186 3.10 -6.13 1.97
C VAL A 186 2.82 -5.80 3.44
N LEU A 187 3.63 -6.32 4.37
CA LEU A 187 3.50 -6.02 5.80
C LEU A 187 3.92 -4.58 6.11
N LEU A 188 5.04 -4.12 5.55
CA LEU A 188 5.51 -2.74 5.74
C LEU A 188 4.57 -1.72 5.09
N GLU A 189 3.99 -2.04 3.95
CA GLU A 189 3.03 -1.20 3.25
C GLU A 189 1.71 -1.16 4.01
N ALA A 190 1.24 -2.27 4.59
CA ALA A 190 0.08 -2.26 5.47
C ALA A 190 0.25 -1.27 6.64
N TYR A 191 1.41 -1.28 7.30
CA TYR A 191 1.75 -0.30 8.33
C TYR A 191 1.86 1.12 7.76
N GLY A 192 2.63 1.28 6.69
CA GLY A 192 2.94 2.57 6.06
C GLY A 192 1.68 3.25 5.57
N ALA A 193 0.87 2.56 4.78
CA ALA A 193 -0.42 2.99 4.24
C ALA A 193 -1.42 3.37 5.32
N LEU A 194 -1.27 2.90 6.56
CA LEU A 194 -2.09 3.27 7.71
C LEU A 194 -1.36 4.18 8.69
N SER A 195 -0.22 4.76 8.33
CA SER A 195 0.47 5.78 9.13
C SER A 195 -0.03 7.18 8.79
N ALA A 196 -0.09 8.04 9.81
CA ALA A 196 -0.32 9.47 9.65
C ALA A 196 0.99 10.30 9.64
N ASP A 197 2.17 9.68 9.88
CA ASP A 197 3.45 10.39 9.79
C ASP A 197 3.81 10.64 8.31
N PRO A 198 3.95 11.92 7.88
CA PRO A 198 4.33 12.25 6.50
C PRO A 198 5.66 11.62 6.04
N ARG A 199 6.60 11.35 6.95
CA ARG A 199 7.91 10.75 6.64
C ARG A 199 7.77 9.28 6.27
N ILE A 200 7.03 8.53 7.08
CA ILE A 200 6.70 7.11 6.80
C ILE A 200 5.89 7.04 5.51
N TRP A 201 4.92 7.94 5.33
CA TRP A 201 4.16 8.06 4.09
C TRP A 201 5.06 8.25 2.87
N GLN A 202 5.88 9.30 2.87
CA GLN A 202 6.76 9.61 1.74
C GLN A 202 7.67 8.43 1.41
N LYS A 203 8.25 7.81 2.45
CA LYS A 203 9.13 6.66 2.26
C LYS A 203 8.37 5.43 1.76
N THR A 204 7.12 5.24 2.20
CA THR A 204 6.25 4.16 1.72
C THR A 204 6.00 4.29 0.23
N ASN A 205 5.66 5.48 -0.27
CA ASN A 205 5.43 5.71 -1.70
C ASN A 205 6.71 5.52 -2.54
N ILE A 206 7.86 6.02 -2.07
CA ILE A 206 9.13 5.83 -2.78
C ILE A 206 9.44 4.34 -2.89
N THR A 207 9.24 3.60 -1.80
CA THR A 207 9.53 2.18 -1.73
C THR A 207 8.58 1.35 -2.60
N HIS A 208 7.31 1.75 -2.62
CA HIS A 208 6.28 1.10 -3.42
C HIS A 208 6.66 0.97 -4.88
N GLY A 209 7.19 2.02 -5.51
CA GLY A 209 7.48 2.01 -6.95
C GLY A 209 8.49 0.95 -7.38
N TYR A 210 9.54 0.70 -6.59
CA TYR A 210 10.51 -0.34 -6.92
C TYR A 210 10.03 -1.74 -6.51
N VAL A 211 9.26 -1.88 -5.43
CA VAL A 211 8.68 -3.19 -5.06
C VAL A 211 7.56 -3.59 -6.03
N GLU A 212 6.78 -2.64 -6.55
CA GLU A 212 5.80 -2.90 -7.60
C GLU A 212 6.48 -3.50 -8.84
N THR A 213 7.65 -2.98 -9.21
CA THR A 213 8.44 -3.53 -10.33
C THR A 213 8.88 -4.97 -10.05
N ALA A 214 9.33 -5.25 -8.82
CA ALA A 214 9.64 -6.61 -8.36
C ALA A 214 8.41 -7.53 -8.40
N ALA A 215 7.26 -7.07 -7.89
CA ALA A 215 6.01 -7.79 -7.84
C ALA A 215 5.51 -8.15 -9.24
N ARG A 216 5.46 -7.18 -10.16
CA ARG A 216 5.09 -7.43 -11.57
C ARG A 216 6.01 -8.45 -12.21
N ARG A 217 7.31 -8.38 -11.96
CA ARG A 217 8.27 -9.34 -12.53
C ARG A 217 8.02 -10.76 -12.01
N LEU A 218 7.89 -10.92 -10.69
CA LEU A 218 7.57 -12.19 -10.05
C LEU A 218 6.27 -12.77 -10.62
N PHE A 219 5.27 -11.91 -10.81
CA PHE A 219 3.97 -12.27 -11.34
C PHE A 219 4.01 -12.69 -12.83
N LEU A 220 4.71 -11.94 -13.68
CA LEU A 220 4.81 -12.21 -15.12
C LEU A 220 5.64 -13.46 -15.43
N SER A 221 6.70 -13.72 -14.66
CA SER A 221 7.54 -14.93 -14.83
C SER A 221 6.73 -16.22 -14.72
N PHE A 222 5.60 -16.21 -14.00
CA PHE A 222 4.71 -17.36 -13.86
C PHE A 222 3.85 -17.64 -15.10
N SER A 223 3.51 -16.62 -15.89
CA SER A 223 2.59 -16.77 -17.03
C SER A 223 3.25 -17.47 -18.23
N GLU A 224 4.55 -17.25 -18.45
CA GLU A 224 5.27 -17.76 -19.62
C GLU A 224 5.51 -19.27 -19.59
N HIS A 225 5.62 -19.87 -18.39
CA HIS A 225 5.94 -21.28 -18.21
C HIS A 225 4.75 -22.23 -18.47
N LYS A 226 3.54 -21.70 -18.71
CA LYS A 226 2.35 -22.52 -19.01
C LYS A 226 2.26 -22.96 -20.48
N GLY A 227 3.06 -22.37 -21.37
CA GLY A 227 3.04 -22.70 -22.81
C GLY A 227 3.97 -23.83 -23.23
N SER A 228 4.98 -24.19 -22.43
CA SER A 228 5.88 -25.31 -22.71
C SER A 228 5.43 -26.54 -21.92
N GLY A 229 5.00 -27.58 -22.63
CA GLY A 229 4.49 -28.79 -22.00
C GLY A 229 5.51 -29.45 -21.06
N LEU A 230 5.05 -29.81 -19.86
CA LEU A 230 5.41 -31.03 -19.13
C LEU A 230 6.85 -31.21 -18.62
N ARG A 231 7.50 -30.14 -18.14
CA ARG A 231 8.53 -30.30 -17.11
C ARG A 231 8.12 -29.54 -15.86
N HIS A 232 7.39 -30.23 -14.98
CA HIS A 232 7.36 -29.83 -13.59
C HIS A 232 8.80 -29.92 -13.10
N ASP A 233 9.42 -28.77 -12.82
CA ASP A 233 10.59 -28.72 -11.96
C ASP A 233 10.15 -29.25 -10.59
N GLN A 234 10.30 -30.57 -10.45
CA GLN A 234 10.35 -31.22 -9.17
C GLN A 234 11.73 -30.87 -8.61
N ASP A 235 11.77 -30.42 -7.36
CA ASP A 235 13.03 -30.43 -6.64
C ASP A 235 13.60 -31.87 -6.59
N GLU A 236 14.87 -32.02 -6.18
CA GLU A 236 15.51 -33.34 -6.06
C GLU A 236 14.72 -34.32 -5.16
N ASN A 237 13.74 -33.83 -4.40
CA ASN A 237 12.86 -34.59 -3.51
C ASN A 237 11.46 -34.87 -4.12
N GLY A 238 11.18 -34.50 -5.37
CA GLY A 238 9.89 -34.75 -6.00
C GLY A 238 8.75 -33.82 -5.54
N GLN A 239 9.03 -32.82 -4.70
CA GLN A 239 8.05 -31.84 -4.25
C GLN A 239 7.91 -30.71 -5.26
N ALA A 240 6.66 -30.31 -5.49
CA ALA A 240 6.33 -29.21 -6.38
C ALA A 240 6.65 -27.89 -5.67
N THR A 241 7.78 -27.28 -6.01
CA THR A 241 8.24 -25.98 -5.48
C THR A 241 7.42 -24.77 -5.99
N ASN A 242 6.42 -25.00 -6.84
CA ASN A 242 5.88 -23.97 -7.75
C ASN A 242 4.63 -23.22 -7.28
N ALA A 243 4.12 -23.43 -6.07
CA ALA A 243 2.87 -22.78 -5.63
C ALA A 243 3.05 -21.49 -4.81
N SER A 244 4.26 -21.16 -4.31
CA SER A 244 4.43 -20.10 -3.30
C SER A 244 4.73 -18.70 -3.85
N ASN A 245 5.12 -18.58 -5.12
CA ASN A 245 5.92 -17.43 -5.54
C ASN A 245 5.17 -16.09 -5.73
N CYS A 246 3.84 -16.08 -5.66
CA CYS A 246 3.03 -14.85 -5.73
C CYS A 246 1.88 -14.83 -4.71
N ALA A 247 2.00 -15.60 -3.63
CA ALA A 247 0.95 -15.71 -2.62
C ALA A 247 0.59 -14.36 -1.94
N ALA A 248 1.55 -13.43 -1.88
CA ALA A 248 1.36 -12.09 -1.33
C ALA A 248 0.66 -11.10 -2.28
N MET A 249 0.53 -11.42 -3.57
CA MET A 249 -0.01 -10.48 -4.57
C MET A 249 -1.45 -10.00 -4.28
N PRO A 250 -2.40 -10.86 -3.85
CA PRO A 250 -3.72 -10.41 -3.40
C PRO A 250 -3.64 -9.34 -2.29
N ALA A 251 -2.80 -9.58 -1.29
CA ALA A 251 -2.61 -8.65 -0.17
C ALA A 251 -1.91 -7.36 -0.62
N PHE A 252 -0.95 -7.44 -1.57
CA PHE A 252 -0.29 -6.28 -2.16
C PHE A 252 -1.27 -5.36 -2.93
N VAL A 253 -2.22 -5.94 -3.67
CA VAL A 253 -3.26 -5.15 -4.36
C VAL A 253 -4.17 -4.44 -3.36
N LEU A 254 -4.50 -5.09 -2.24
CA LEU A 254 -5.28 -4.46 -1.17
C LEU A 254 -4.49 -3.31 -0.53
N THR A 255 -3.21 -3.52 -0.16
CA THR A 255 -2.40 -2.46 0.47
C THR A 255 -2.18 -1.28 -0.48
N ASP A 256 -1.93 -1.51 -1.76
CA ASP A 256 -1.82 -0.44 -2.78
C ASP A 256 -3.13 0.36 -2.89
N MET A 257 -4.28 -0.31 -2.86
CA MET A 257 -5.59 0.35 -2.88
C MET A 257 -5.79 1.24 -1.64
N LEU A 258 -5.45 0.73 -0.45
CA LEU A 258 -5.59 1.50 0.79
C LEU A 258 -4.60 2.67 0.84
N ARG A 259 -3.38 2.46 0.38
CA ARG A 259 -2.35 3.49 0.18
C ARG A 259 -2.89 4.61 -0.72
N SER A 260 -3.38 4.24 -1.90
CA SER A 260 -4.02 5.12 -2.89
C SER A 260 -5.19 5.92 -2.28
N LEU A 261 -6.11 5.25 -1.56
CA LEU A 261 -7.26 5.86 -0.89
C LEU A 261 -6.93 6.75 0.28
N HIS A 262 -5.89 6.44 1.05
CA HIS A 262 -5.47 7.21 2.22
C HIS A 262 -4.62 8.41 1.82
N TYR A 263 -3.91 8.33 0.69
CA TYR A 263 -2.99 9.36 0.24
C TYR A 263 -3.50 10.23 -0.91
N ASN A 264 -4.65 9.90 -1.50
CA ASN A 264 -5.21 10.57 -2.67
C ASN A 264 -4.24 10.49 -3.85
N LEU A 265 -3.66 9.29 -4.03
CA LEU A 265 -2.74 8.99 -5.10
C LEU A 265 -3.41 7.99 -6.04
N PRO A 266 -3.11 8.02 -7.35
CA PRO A 266 -3.53 6.96 -8.24
C PRO A 266 -3.05 5.59 -7.74
N GLN A 267 -3.87 4.58 -7.96
CA GLN A 267 -3.45 3.20 -7.82
C GLN A 267 -2.37 2.90 -8.86
N THR A 268 -1.33 2.16 -8.48
CA THR A 268 -0.24 1.86 -9.43
C THR A 268 -0.40 0.50 -10.08
N LEU A 269 -1.01 -0.46 -9.38
CA LEU A 269 -1.41 -1.74 -9.94
C LEU A 269 -2.83 -1.67 -10.51
N SER A 270 -3.00 -2.07 -11.77
CA SER A 270 -4.35 -2.23 -12.30
C SER A 270 -4.98 -3.48 -11.70
N THR A 271 -6.14 -3.33 -11.06
CA THR A 271 -6.96 -4.46 -10.60
C THR A 271 -7.33 -5.41 -11.75
N SER A 272 -7.48 -4.89 -12.97
CA SER A 272 -7.72 -5.68 -14.17
C SER A 272 -6.52 -6.54 -14.58
N GLU A 273 -5.29 -6.04 -14.42
CA GLU A 273 -4.05 -6.79 -14.66
C GLU A 273 -4.04 -8.00 -13.72
N PHE A 274 -4.31 -7.78 -12.44
CA PHE A 274 -4.33 -8.85 -11.45
C PHE A 274 -5.48 -9.87 -11.65
N LEU A 275 -6.72 -9.41 -11.84
CA LEU A 275 -7.90 -10.28 -11.96
C LEU A 275 -7.88 -11.15 -13.22
N THR A 276 -7.32 -10.66 -14.32
CA THR A 276 -7.21 -11.43 -15.58
C THR A 276 -6.39 -12.70 -15.35
N HIS A 277 -5.33 -12.60 -14.56
CA HIS A 277 -4.45 -13.71 -14.22
C HIS A 277 -5.07 -14.66 -13.18
N LEU A 278 -5.76 -14.15 -12.17
CA LEU A 278 -6.51 -14.97 -11.20
C LEU A 278 -7.60 -15.81 -11.88
N SER A 279 -8.33 -15.20 -12.83
CA SER A 279 -9.36 -15.89 -13.61
C SER A 279 -8.77 -17.02 -14.44
N ALA A 280 -7.59 -16.80 -15.04
CA ALA A 280 -6.87 -17.86 -15.77
C ALA A 280 -6.39 -19.00 -14.86
N GLN A 281 -5.99 -18.69 -13.62
CA GLN A 281 -5.62 -19.72 -12.63
C GLN A 281 -6.85 -20.51 -12.15
N HIS A 282 -7.96 -19.83 -11.86
CA HIS A 282 -9.21 -20.46 -11.41
C HIS A 282 -9.83 -21.35 -12.48
N ASN A 283 -9.88 -20.89 -13.75
CA ASN A 283 -10.38 -21.71 -14.85
C ASN A 283 -9.56 -23.01 -15.01
N HIS A 284 -8.24 -22.94 -14.85
CA HIS A 284 -7.37 -24.13 -14.92
C HIS A 284 -7.56 -25.09 -13.72
N MET A 285 -7.83 -24.57 -12.52
CA MET A 285 -8.14 -25.40 -11.35
C MET A 285 -9.52 -26.04 -11.49
N ASN A 286 -10.49 -25.29 -12.00
CA ASN A 286 -11.85 -25.76 -12.26
C ASN A 286 -11.89 -26.78 -13.41
N ASP A 287 -11.09 -26.66 -14.47
CA ASP A 287 -11.01 -27.69 -15.52
C ASP A 287 -10.45 -29.01 -14.98
N LYS A 288 -9.48 -28.94 -14.05
CA LYS A 288 -8.97 -30.12 -13.34
C LYS A 288 -10.01 -30.70 -12.37
N ALA A 289 -10.78 -29.87 -11.67
CA ALA A 289 -11.81 -30.30 -10.74
C ALA A 289 -13.07 -30.83 -11.45
N ALA A 290 -13.46 -30.25 -12.57
CA ALA A 290 -14.61 -30.67 -13.40
C ALA A 290 -14.39 -32.06 -14.02
N SER A 291 -13.14 -32.50 -14.16
CA SER A 291 -12.81 -33.89 -14.50
C SER A 291 -13.12 -34.91 -13.38
N ARG A 292 -13.48 -34.44 -12.18
CA ARG A 292 -13.87 -35.24 -11.01
C ARG A 292 -15.31 -34.87 -10.60
N SER A 293 -16.27 -35.61 -11.16
CA SER A 293 -17.71 -35.40 -11.01
C SER A 293 -18.21 -35.24 -9.56
N SER A 294 -18.68 -34.06 -9.17
CA SER A 294 -19.96 -33.85 -8.46
C SER A 294 -20.27 -32.35 -8.36
N SER A 295 -21.53 -32.02 -8.64
CA SER A 295 -22.10 -30.67 -8.75
C SER A 295 -22.32 -30.02 -7.38
N HIS A 296 -21.25 -29.62 -6.69
CA HIS A 296 -21.37 -28.67 -5.59
C HIS A 296 -21.03 -27.26 -6.08
N PRO A 297 -21.88 -26.25 -5.79
CA PRO A 297 -21.50 -24.86 -6.02
C PRO A 297 -20.19 -24.63 -5.28
N ALA A 298 -19.16 -24.20 -6.01
CA ALA A 298 -17.85 -23.93 -5.44
C ALA A 298 -18.05 -23.10 -4.17
N VAL A 299 -17.55 -23.61 -3.03
CA VAL A 299 -17.58 -22.89 -1.76
C VAL A 299 -16.92 -21.54 -2.02
N LEU A 300 -17.73 -20.49 -2.07
CA LEU A 300 -17.27 -19.13 -2.37
C LEU A 300 -16.31 -18.74 -1.23
N ARG A 301 -15.04 -18.52 -1.57
CA ARG A 301 -14.04 -18.13 -0.59
C ARG A 301 -14.26 -16.66 -0.23
N ARG A 302 -14.13 -16.34 1.06
CA ARG A 302 -14.17 -14.96 1.59
C ARG A 302 -13.28 -14.04 0.74
N ASP A 303 -12.10 -14.53 0.36
CA ASP A 303 -11.12 -13.76 -0.39
C ASP A 303 -11.53 -13.39 -1.80
N ASP A 304 -12.26 -14.27 -2.49
CA ASP A 304 -12.75 -13.95 -3.84
C ASP A 304 -13.76 -12.79 -3.78
N SER A 305 -14.58 -12.77 -2.73
CA SER A 305 -15.52 -11.67 -2.49
C SER A 305 -14.79 -10.37 -2.15
N LEU A 306 -13.76 -10.43 -1.28
CA LEU A 306 -12.97 -9.26 -0.91
C LEU A 306 -12.19 -8.70 -2.10
N LEU A 307 -11.52 -9.56 -2.87
CA LEU A 307 -10.78 -9.15 -4.07
C LEU A 307 -11.68 -8.56 -5.14
N GLY A 308 -12.86 -9.14 -5.37
CA GLY A 308 -13.85 -8.56 -6.27
C GLY A 308 -14.28 -7.17 -5.83
N LEU A 309 -14.41 -6.95 -4.52
CA LEU A 309 -14.77 -5.65 -3.98
C LEU A 309 -13.63 -4.63 -4.05
N VAL A 310 -12.39 -5.04 -3.76
CA VAL A 310 -11.17 -4.22 -3.94
C VAL A 310 -11.02 -3.80 -5.39
N ALA A 311 -11.32 -4.68 -6.34
CA ALA A 311 -11.28 -4.37 -7.76
C ALA A 311 -12.31 -3.29 -8.14
N ILE A 312 -13.57 -3.45 -7.69
CA ILE A 312 -14.61 -2.44 -7.88
C ILE A 312 -14.20 -1.11 -7.24
N LEU A 313 -13.61 -1.14 -6.05
CA LEU A 313 -13.13 0.05 -5.35
C LEU A 313 -12.02 0.77 -6.12
N GLY A 314 -11.09 0.04 -6.73
CA GLY A 314 -10.04 0.62 -7.59
C GLY A 314 -10.62 1.34 -8.81
N ASP A 315 -11.65 0.77 -9.43
CA ASP A 315 -12.34 1.42 -10.55
C ASP A 315 -13.12 2.67 -10.10
N ILE A 316 -13.78 2.63 -8.93
CA ILE A 316 -14.46 3.80 -8.33
C ILE A 316 -13.44 4.90 -8.01
N HIS A 317 -12.29 4.51 -7.46
CA HIS A 317 -11.23 5.44 -7.12
C HIS A 317 -10.62 6.10 -8.36
N THR A 318 -10.36 5.32 -9.40
CA THR A 318 -9.89 5.82 -10.71
C THR A 318 -10.91 6.77 -11.34
N LEU A 319 -12.20 6.40 -11.28
CA LEU A 319 -13.29 7.27 -11.74
C LEU A 319 -13.27 8.64 -11.02
N SER A 320 -13.12 8.61 -9.70
CA SER A 320 -13.17 9.81 -8.86
C SER A 320 -11.91 10.67 -8.95
N THR A 321 -10.73 10.07 -9.10
CA THR A 321 -9.46 10.81 -9.17
C THR A 321 -9.15 11.33 -10.56
N VAL A 322 -9.50 10.58 -11.62
CA VAL A 322 -9.15 10.96 -13.00
C VAL A 322 -10.30 11.72 -13.65
N PHE A 323 -11.50 11.14 -13.70
CA PHE A 323 -12.58 11.68 -14.52
C PHE A 323 -13.33 12.82 -13.82
N HIS A 324 -13.61 12.69 -12.53
CA HIS A 324 -14.33 13.74 -11.81
C HIS A 324 -13.52 15.04 -11.70
N LEU A 325 -12.20 14.96 -11.53
CA LEU A 325 -11.35 16.17 -11.56
C LEU A 325 -11.40 16.88 -12.93
N LEU A 326 -11.49 16.14 -14.03
CA LEU A 326 -11.61 16.73 -15.38
C LEU A 326 -12.95 17.45 -15.58
N GLU A 327 -14.04 16.95 -14.97
CA GLU A 327 -15.34 17.61 -15.01
C GLU A 327 -15.33 18.93 -14.23
N LEU A 328 -14.66 18.97 -13.08
CA LEU A 328 -14.58 20.16 -12.22
C LEU A 328 -13.78 21.31 -12.84
N VAL A 329 -12.78 21.00 -13.67
CA VAL A 329 -11.93 22.00 -14.33
C VAL A 329 -12.63 22.63 -15.55
N SER A 330 -13.74 22.07 -16.02
CA SER A 330 -14.44 22.58 -17.20
C SER A 330 -15.11 23.92 -16.90
N PRO A 331 -14.65 25.04 -17.50
CA PRO A 331 -15.11 26.39 -17.17
C PRO A 331 -16.45 26.74 -17.84
N TYR A 332 -17.37 25.77 -17.99
CA TYR A 332 -18.67 26.04 -18.56
C TYR A 332 -19.46 26.93 -17.60
N ASP A 333 -19.61 28.20 -18.01
CA ASP A 333 -20.41 29.24 -17.36
C ASP A 333 -21.81 28.72 -17.00
N GLY A 334 -21.97 28.33 -15.73
CA GLY A 334 -23.09 28.57 -14.80
C GLY A 334 -24.56 28.46 -15.23
N GLN A 335 -24.89 28.06 -16.46
CA GLN A 335 -26.26 28.12 -16.98
C GLN A 335 -26.72 26.87 -17.73
N GLN A 336 -25.93 25.79 -17.80
CA GLN A 336 -26.44 24.54 -18.36
C GLN A 336 -27.36 23.82 -17.38
N ASP A 337 -28.53 23.45 -17.91
CA ASP A 337 -29.68 22.84 -17.28
C ASP A 337 -29.32 21.78 -16.23
N LYS A 338 -30.11 21.76 -15.15
CA LYS A 338 -30.08 20.77 -14.05
C LYS A 338 -30.37 19.33 -14.49
N ASP A 339 -30.48 19.05 -15.78
CA ASP A 339 -30.59 17.70 -16.30
C ASP A 339 -29.20 17.05 -16.35
N LEU A 340 -28.67 16.74 -15.16
CA LEU A 340 -27.49 15.89 -14.91
C LEU A 340 -27.60 14.49 -15.55
N ASN A 341 -28.76 14.17 -16.16
CA ASN A 341 -29.02 12.94 -16.90
C ASN A 341 -28.97 13.12 -18.43
N PHE A 342 -28.64 14.31 -18.95
CA PHE A 342 -28.57 14.53 -20.39
C PHE A 342 -27.33 13.85 -20.99
N THR A 343 -27.50 12.59 -21.39
CA THR A 343 -26.51 11.92 -22.23
C THR A 343 -26.61 12.45 -23.64
N ASN A 344 -25.65 13.24 -24.09
CA ASN A 344 -25.64 13.70 -25.48
C ASN A 344 -25.28 12.52 -26.40
N PRO A 345 -26.22 11.98 -27.20
CA PRO A 345 -25.95 10.81 -28.04
C PRO A 345 -24.96 11.12 -29.18
N TYR A 346 -24.72 12.40 -29.47
CA TYR A 346 -23.82 12.85 -30.53
C TYR A 346 -22.36 13.03 -30.06
N LEU A 347 -22.10 12.94 -28.75
CA LEU A 347 -20.75 12.99 -28.17
C LEU A 347 -20.51 11.79 -27.23
N PRO A 348 -20.52 10.55 -27.75
CA PRO A 348 -20.48 9.34 -26.91
C PRO A 348 -19.19 9.19 -26.08
N PHE A 349 -18.13 9.93 -26.41
CA PHE A 349 -16.84 9.94 -25.74
C PHE A 349 -16.59 11.25 -24.96
N SER A 350 -17.65 12.00 -24.62
CA SER A 350 -17.49 13.15 -23.71
C SER A 350 -17.23 12.65 -22.28
N PRO A 351 -16.40 13.35 -21.48
CA PRO A 351 -16.13 12.94 -20.09
C PRO A 351 -17.41 12.68 -19.26
N PRO A 352 -18.46 13.52 -19.33
CA PRO A 352 -19.71 13.25 -18.59
C PRO A 352 -20.43 11.97 -19.03
N ASN A 353 -20.43 11.66 -20.34
CA ASN A 353 -21.04 10.43 -20.86
C ASN A 353 -20.25 9.19 -20.44
N GLU A 354 -18.92 9.26 -20.48
CA GLU A 354 -18.04 8.18 -20.03
C GLU A 354 -18.15 7.95 -18.53
N ASN A 355 -18.20 9.03 -17.73
CA ASN A 355 -18.41 8.96 -16.29
C ASN A 355 -19.74 8.29 -15.96
N HIS A 356 -20.84 8.76 -16.56
CA HIS A 356 -22.17 8.18 -16.36
C HIS A 356 -22.23 6.69 -16.74
N LYS A 357 -21.67 6.32 -17.90
CA LYS A 357 -21.60 4.94 -18.36
C LYS A 357 -20.80 4.07 -17.39
N THR A 358 -19.67 4.57 -16.90
CA THR A 358 -18.79 3.85 -15.98
C THR A 358 -19.43 3.71 -14.61
N ARG A 359 -20.03 4.77 -14.07
CA ARG A 359 -20.80 4.75 -12.82
C ARG A 359 -21.95 3.74 -12.86
N ARG A 360 -22.72 3.68 -13.95
CA ARG A 360 -23.78 2.66 -14.13
C ARG A 360 -23.23 1.24 -14.13
N LYS A 361 -22.08 1.00 -14.77
CA LYS A 361 -21.42 -0.32 -14.76
C LYS A 361 -20.96 -0.70 -13.36
N LEU A 362 -20.35 0.24 -12.63
CA LEU A 362 -19.87 0.02 -11.26
C LEU A 362 -21.02 -0.23 -10.29
N GLN A 363 -22.12 0.52 -10.41
CA GLN A 363 -23.34 0.26 -9.63
C GLN A 363 -23.86 -1.15 -9.88
N LYS A 364 -23.96 -1.56 -11.15
CA LYS A 364 -24.37 -2.93 -11.51
C LYS A 364 -23.41 -3.99 -10.93
N ALA A 365 -22.11 -3.73 -10.94
CA ALA A 365 -21.11 -4.63 -10.36
C ALA A 365 -21.31 -4.76 -8.84
N LEU A 366 -21.54 -3.66 -8.12
CA LEU A 366 -21.88 -3.67 -6.69
C LEU A 366 -23.19 -4.41 -6.41
N ASP A 367 -24.21 -4.24 -7.25
CA ASP A 367 -25.49 -4.94 -7.09
C ASP A 367 -25.34 -6.45 -7.27
N ILE A 368 -24.55 -6.89 -8.26
CA ILE A 368 -24.22 -8.31 -8.46
C ILE A 368 -23.43 -8.84 -7.27
N TRP A 369 -22.41 -8.10 -6.82
CA TRP A 369 -21.61 -8.47 -5.67
C TRP A 369 -22.49 -8.63 -4.42
N ARG A 370 -23.38 -7.67 -4.19
CA ARG A 370 -24.35 -7.68 -3.08
C ARG A 370 -25.22 -8.91 -3.08
N GLN A 371 -25.81 -9.25 -4.23
CA GLN A 371 -26.70 -10.40 -4.38
C GLN A 371 -26.01 -11.73 -4.08
N ASN A 372 -24.73 -11.83 -4.41
CA ASN A 372 -23.96 -13.07 -4.27
C ASN A 372 -23.28 -13.21 -2.91
N TYR A 373 -22.83 -12.10 -2.31
CA TYR A 373 -21.88 -12.15 -1.18
C TYR A 373 -22.38 -11.49 0.10
N LEU A 374 -23.20 -10.43 0.05
CA LEU A 374 -23.49 -9.60 1.24
C LEU A 374 -24.08 -10.41 2.41
N ALA A 375 -24.87 -11.45 2.12
CA ALA A 375 -25.51 -12.27 3.15
C ALA A 375 -24.57 -13.28 3.85
N ILE A 376 -23.37 -13.52 3.29
CA ILE A 376 -22.45 -14.58 3.74
C ILE A 376 -21.07 -14.05 4.16
N VAL A 377 -20.74 -12.80 3.82
CA VAL A 377 -19.46 -12.19 4.19
C VAL A 377 -19.46 -11.71 5.63
N ASP A 378 -18.26 -11.60 6.19
CA ASP A 378 -18.04 -11.00 7.49
C ASP A 378 -18.39 -9.50 7.47
N GLN A 379 -18.72 -8.96 8.65
CA GLN A 379 -19.23 -7.59 8.79
C GLN A 379 -18.21 -6.53 8.36
N ASP A 380 -16.92 -6.79 8.56
CA ASP A 380 -15.84 -5.91 8.09
C ASP A 380 -15.83 -5.76 6.56
N VAL A 381 -16.05 -6.85 5.83
CA VAL A 381 -16.17 -6.84 4.36
C VAL A 381 -17.48 -6.16 3.94
N ALA A 382 -18.56 -6.36 4.68
CA ALA A 382 -19.82 -5.64 4.45
C ALA A 382 -19.64 -4.11 4.65
N ALA A 383 -18.87 -3.67 5.65
CA ALA A 383 -18.53 -2.26 5.84
C ALA A 383 -17.75 -1.70 4.64
N LEU A 384 -16.79 -2.46 4.08
CA LEU A 384 -16.11 -2.09 2.85
C LEU A 384 -17.06 -1.97 1.66
N PHE A 385 -18.09 -2.82 1.60
CA PHE A 385 -19.10 -2.75 0.54
C PHE A 385 -19.91 -1.46 0.62
N TYR A 386 -20.38 -1.10 1.82
CA TYR A 386 -21.08 0.16 2.04
C TYR A 386 -20.18 1.37 1.78
N PHE A 387 -18.87 1.25 2.06
CA PHE A 387 -17.89 2.27 1.67
C PHE A 387 -17.80 2.44 0.15
N CYS A 388 -17.78 1.35 -0.61
CA CYS A 388 -17.80 1.42 -2.08
C CYS A 388 -19.07 2.12 -2.58
N GLN A 389 -20.24 1.82 -2.01
CA GLN A 389 -21.47 2.51 -2.36
C GLN A 389 -21.42 4.00 -2.01
N MET A 390 -20.96 4.34 -0.80
CA MET A 390 -20.79 5.72 -0.35
C MET A 390 -19.88 6.49 -1.30
N TYR A 391 -18.75 5.91 -1.69
CA TYR A 391 -17.76 6.54 -2.54
C TYR A 391 -18.23 6.70 -3.99
N LEU A 392 -18.92 5.70 -4.54
CA LEU A 392 -19.53 5.81 -5.87
C LEU A 392 -20.63 6.88 -5.92
N VAL A 393 -21.37 7.05 -4.83
CA VAL A 393 -22.42 8.08 -4.71
C VAL A 393 -21.83 9.48 -4.60
N LEU A 394 -20.71 9.61 -3.89
CA LEU A 394 -20.03 10.87 -3.56
C LEU A 394 -18.61 10.90 -4.16
N PRO A 395 -18.42 11.30 -5.43
CA PRO A 395 -17.10 11.32 -6.08
C PRO A 395 -16.10 12.25 -5.38
N SER A 396 -16.58 13.34 -4.80
CA SER A 396 -15.78 14.30 -4.02
C SER A 396 -15.40 13.81 -2.62
N LEU A 397 -15.67 12.55 -2.26
CA LEU A 397 -15.36 11.97 -0.94
C LEU A 397 -13.90 12.21 -0.53
N LEU A 398 -12.95 12.11 -1.46
CA LEU A 398 -11.51 12.28 -1.19
C LEU A 398 -11.12 13.70 -0.72
N LEU A 399 -11.98 14.70 -0.93
CA LEU A 399 -11.75 16.08 -0.50
C LEU A 399 -11.98 16.25 1.02
N LEU A 400 -12.77 15.38 1.65
CA LEU A 400 -13.15 15.50 3.06
C LEU A 400 -11.93 15.54 4.00
N PRO A 401 -10.97 14.59 3.95
CA PRO A 401 -9.79 14.63 4.83
C PRO A 401 -8.97 15.92 4.66
N GLU A 402 -8.83 16.43 3.44
CA GLU A 402 -8.09 17.67 3.18
C GLU A 402 -8.79 18.88 3.79
N ILE A 403 -10.12 18.98 3.64
CA ILE A 403 -10.93 20.09 4.18
C ILE A 403 -10.84 20.16 5.70
N VAL A 404 -10.74 19.02 6.37
CA VAL A 404 -10.60 18.96 7.84
C VAL A 404 -9.14 19.03 8.31
N GLY A 405 -8.19 19.25 7.40
CA GLY A 405 -6.77 19.40 7.72
C GLY A 405 -6.10 18.12 8.18
N TYR A 406 -6.61 16.95 7.78
CA TYR A 406 -6.00 15.67 8.12
C TYR A 406 -4.67 15.50 7.37
N ALA A 407 -3.57 15.40 8.14
CA ALA A 407 -2.27 15.05 7.61
C ALA A 407 -2.31 13.61 7.05
N PRO A 408 -1.71 13.37 5.87
CA PRO A 408 -0.73 14.24 5.25
C PRO A 408 -1.27 15.06 4.07
N ARG A 409 -2.60 15.22 3.98
CA ARG A 409 -3.30 15.91 2.88
C ARG A 409 -3.56 17.39 3.11
N SER A 410 -2.96 17.99 4.14
CA SER A 410 -3.19 19.39 4.46
C SER A 410 -2.63 20.30 3.35
N SER A 411 -3.52 20.88 2.54
CA SER A 411 -3.16 21.96 1.62
C SER A 411 -3.01 23.27 2.40
N SER A 412 -1.99 24.07 2.05
CA SER A 412 -1.80 25.41 2.62
C SER A 412 -2.62 26.49 1.90
N ASP A 413 -3.25 26.18 0.76
CA ASP A 413 -3.96 27.17 -0.05
C ASP A 413 -5.45 27.28 0.33
N THR A 414 -5.78 28.31 1.10
CA THR A 414 -7.15 28.61 1.55
C THR A 414 -8.13 28.82 0.39
N THR A 415 -7.67 29.37 -0.74
CA THR A 415 -8.57 29.65 -1.88
C THR A 415 -9.03 28.37 -2.55
N GLN A 416 -8.12 27.41 -2.72
CA GLN A 416 -8.43 26.08 -3.24
C GLN A 416 -9.36 25.30 -2.30
N ILE A 417 -9.12 25.37 -0.99
CA ILE A 417 -9.96 24.71 0.02
C ILE A 417 -11.40 25.24 -0.06
N ASN A 418 -11.59 26.56 -0.17
CA ASN A 418 -12.93 27.14 -0.29
C ASN A 418 -13.67 26.67 -1.55
N HIS A 419 -12.97 26.58 -2.69
CA HIS A 419 -13.56 26.07 -3.92
C HIS A 419 -13.94 24.59 -3.81
N ARG A 420 -13.03 23.74 -3.31
CA ARG A 420 -13.26 22.31 -3.05
C ARG A 420 -14.42 22.07 -2.09
N THR A 421 -14.53 22.91 -1.06
CA THR A 421 -15.64 22.85 -0.09
C THR A 421 -16.99 23.09 -0.76
N ARG A 422 -17.09 24.05 -1.69
CA ARG A 422 -18.34 24.31 -2.42
C ARG A 422 -18.75 23.15 -3.32
N ILE A 423 -17.78 22.51 -3.98
CA ILE A 423 -18.01 21.33 -4.81
C ILE A 423 -18.56 20.20 -3.94
N LEU A 424 -17.87 19.90 -2.84
CA LEU A 424 -18.30 18.88 -1.88
C LEU A 424 -19.71 19.17 -1.34
N ASP A 425 -20.01 20.41 -0.96
CA ASP A 425 -21.33 20.78 -0.45
C ASP A 425 -22.44 20.58 -1.48
N ALA A 426 -22.16 20.87 -2.76
CA ALA A 426 -23.10 20.65 -3.84
C ALA A 426 -23.39 19.16 -4.07
N ASP A 427 -22.36 18.30 -4.00
CA ASP A 427 -22.53 16.86 -4.10
C ASP A 427 -23.30 16.28 -2.89
N LEU A 428 -22.94 16.71 -1.68
CA LEU A 428 -23.56 16.28 -0.44
C LEU A 428 -25.02 16.73 -0.32
N ALA A 429 -25.39 17.90 -0.85
CA ALA A 429 -26.79 18.34 -0.88
C ALA A 429 -27.74 17.32 -1.51
N ASN A 430 -27.24 16.50 -2.46
CA ASN A 430 -27.98 15.42 -3.10
C ASN A 430 -27.56 14.02 -2.58
N GLY A 431 -26.58 13.95 -1.68
CA GLY A 431 -25.90 12.72 -1.22
C GLY A 431 -26.56 12.02 -0.03
N SER A 432 -27.88 12.05 0.12
CA SER A 432 -28.57 11.39 1.26
C SER A 432 -28.25 9.89 1.38
N GLU A 433 -28.00 9.23 0.25
CA GLU A 433 -27.56 7.83 0.20
C GLU A 433 -26.15 7.63 0.76
N ALA A 434 -25.24 8.60 0.59
CA ALA A 434 -23.91 8.54 1.20
C ALA A 434 -24.00 8.57 2.74
N LEU A 435 -24.88 9.41 3.29
CA LEU A 435 -25.15 9.44 4.75
C LEU A 435 -25.72 8.10 5.24
N LYS A 436 -26.67 7.50 4.51
CA LYS A 436 -27.21 6.18 4.83
C LYS A 436 -26.10 5.11 4.87
N ASN A 437 -25.22 5.11 3.88
CA ASN A 437 -24.10 4.16 3.83
C ASN A 437 -23.08 4.42 4.95
N ALA A 438 -22.85 5.67 5.35
CA ALA A 438 -22.02 5.99 6.51
C ALA A 438 -22.55 5.37 7.81
N TRP A 439 -23.87 5.36 8.01
CA TRP A 439 -24.49 4.68 9.15
C TRP A 439 -24.37 3.16 9.07
N LEU A 440 -24.60 2.57 7.89
CA LEU A 440 -24.44 1.13 7.67
C LEU A 440 -22.99 0.68 7.90
N ILE A 441 -22.00 1.49 7.54
CA ILE A 441 -20.59 1.26 7.88
C ILE A 441 -20.43 1.14 9.40
N LEU A 442 -20.95 2.11 10.17
CA LEU A 442 -20.84 2.12 11.62
C LEU A 442 -21.52 0.88 12.26
N GLU A 443 -22.67 0.46 11.72
CA GLU A 443 -23.42 -0.71 12.20
C GLU A 443 -22.71 -2.05 11.93
N ASN A 444 -21.86 -2.12 10.91
CA ASN A 444 -21.15 -3.36 10.51
C ASN A 444 -19.73 -3.45 11.10
N ILE A 445 -19.41 -2.62 12.09
CA ILE A 445 -18.11 -2.68 12.76
C ILE A 445 -18.26 -3.49 14.03
N THR A 446 -17.58 -4.63 14.05
CA THR A 446 -17.50 -5.49 15.21
C THR A 446 -16.31 -5.10 16.06
N GLN A 447 -16.52 -5.15 17.37
CA GLN A 447 -15.42 -5.16 18.32
C GLN A 447 -14.78 -6.54 18.26
N SER A 448 -13.54 -6.60 17.77
CA SER A 448 -12.71 -7.80 17.80
C SER A 448 -11.56 -7.57 18.76
N GLU A 449 -11.18 -8.60 19.52
CA GLU A 449 -9.96 -8.58 20.33
C GLU A 449 -8.70 -8.63 19.44
N ASN A 450 -8.85 -9.13 18.21
CA ASN A 450 -7.77 -9.24 17.22
C ASN A 450 -7.55 -7.92 16.47
N LEU A 451 -6.42 -7.84 15.76
CA LEU A 451 -6.13 -6.70 14.89
C LEU A 451 -7.26 -6.53 13.85
N PRO A 452 -7.92 -5.37 13.80
CA PRO A 452 -9.03 -5.14 12.89
C PRO A 452 -8.55 -5.09 11.44
N SER A 453 -9.44 -5.42 10.51
CA SER A 453 -9.15 -5.41 9.07
C SER A 453 -8.60 -4.07 8.59
N LEU A 454 -7.59 -4.13 7.70
CA LEU A 454 -6.77 -2.99 7.27
C LEU A 454 -7.57 -1.79 6.75
N TRP A 455 -8.72 -2.02 6.14
CA TRP A 455 -9.52 -0.94 5.55
C TRP A 455 -10.38 -0.18 6.56
N LEU A 456 -10.65 -0.75 7.74
CA LEU A 456 -11.62 -0.20 8.69
C LEU A 456 -11.28 1.22 9.17
N PRO A 457 -10.02 1.57 9.52
CA PRO A 457 -9.68 2.94 9.89
C PRO A 457 -10.08 3.97 8.83
N ILE A 458 -9.73 3.69 7.58
CA ILE A 458 -10.01 4.57 6.44
C ILE A 458 -11.52 4.67 6.23
N VAL A 459 -12.20 3.53 6.14
CA VAL A 459 -13.65 3.43 5.92
C VAL A 459 -14.45 4.19 7.00
N LEU A 460 -14.11 3.99 8.27
CA LEU A 460 -14.71 4.69 9.41
C LEU A 460 -14.48 6.19 9.36
N PHE A 461 -13.24 6.60 9.09
CA PHE A 461 -12.88 8.00 9.10
C PHE A 461 -13.66 8.75 8.02
N TYR A 462 -13.68 8.26 6.79
CA TYR A 462 -14.48 8.87 5.73
C TYR A 462 -15.98 8.87 6.03
N ALA A 463 -16.53 7.78 6.58
CA ALA A 463 -17.94 7.72 6.98
C ALA A 463 -18.27 8.80 8.02
N SER A 464 -17.38 8.99 9.01
CA SER A 464 -17.53 10.02 10.04
C SER A 464 -17.53 11.44 9.47
N LEU A 465 -16.68 11.71 8.47
CA LEU A 465 -16.59 13.01 7.81
C LEU A 465 -17.82 13.30 6.93
N VAL A 466 -18.35 12.28 6.24
CA VAL A 466 -19.62 12.38 5.51
C VAL A 466 -20.76 12.71 6.48
N ALA A 467 -20.86 11.98 7.60
CA ALA A 467 -21.89 12.21 8.61
C ALA A 467 -21.78 13.62 9.20
N TRP A 468 -20.57 14.06 9.57
CA TRP A 468 -20.31 15.40 10.08
C TRP A 468 -20.77 16.48 9.09
N ARG A 469 -20.33 16.38 7.83
CA ARG A 469 -20.60 17.44 6.85
C ARG A 469 -22.09 17.50 6.50
N MET A 470 -22.74 16.35 6.35
CA MET A 470 -24.18 16.27 6.06
C MET A 470 -25.03 16.85 7.18
N VAL A 471 -24.76 16.50 8.43
CA VAL A 471 -25.49 17.06 9.59
C VAL A 471 -25.33 18.58 9.62
N ARG A 472 -24.10 19.08 9.43
CA ARG A 472 -23.81 20.51 9.39
C ARG A 472 -24.58 21.24 8.29
N LEU A 473 -24.68 20.66 7.09
CA LEU A 473 -25.45 21.23 5.98
C LEU A 473 -26.96 21.28 6.28
N GLN A 474 -27.50 20.27 6.96
CA GLN A 474 -28.93 20.18 7.27
C GLN A 474 -29.34 21.12 8.41
N THR A 475 -28.50 21.27 9.43
CA THR A 475 -28.83 22.07 10.63
C THR A 475 -28.52 23.55 10.46
N GLY A 476 -27.70 23.92 9.47
CA GLY A 476 -27.15 25.26 9.36
C GLY A 476 -26.38 25.68 10.62
N THR A 477 -26.40 26.96 10.96
CA THR A 477 -25.76 27.53 12.16
C THR A 477 -26.64 27.46 13.41
N SER A 478 -27.59 26.52 13.48
CA SER A 478 -28.51 26.40 14.62
C SER A 478 -27.87 25.65 15.79
N GLU A 479 -27.93 26.22 17.00
CA GLU A 479 -27.39 25.62 18.24
C GLU A 479 -27.93 24.20 18.52
N ALA A 480 -29.18 23.92 18.14
CA ALA A 480 -29.79 22.60 18.31
C ALA A 480 -29.11 21.51 17.45
N GLY A 481 -28.54 21.89 16.31
CA GLY A 481 -27.81 20.98 15.42
C GLY A 481 -26.45 20.56 15.97
N THR A 482 -25.80 21.46 16.70
CA THR A 482 -24.48 21.24 17.30
C THR A 482 -24.48 20.05 18.26
N SER A 483 -25.53 19.90 19.07
CA SER A 483 -25.63 18.78 20.02
C SER A 483 -25.71 17.41 19.33
N GLY A 484 -26.49 17.32 18.25
CA GLY A 484 -26.61 16.09 17.46
C GLY A 484 -25.30 15.73 16.76
N LEU A 485 -24.62 16.71 16.18
CA LEU A 485 -23.33 16.54 15.50
C LEU A 485 -22.25 15.95 16.43
N VAL A 486 -22.14 16.49 17.65
CA VAL A 486 -21.19 16.01 18.66
C VAL A 486 -21.50 14.56 19.03
N GLN A 487 -22.76 14.19 19.19
CA GLN A 487 -23.15 12.81 19.49
C GLN A 487 -22.79 11.86 18.35
N VAL A 488 -23.08 12.24 17.11
CA VAL A 488 -22.77 11.47 15.90
C VAL A 488 -21.27 11.21 15.82
N LEU A 489 -20.45 12.26 15.90
CA LEU A 489 -18.99 12.14 15.82
C LEU A 489 -18.39 11.32 16.97
N GLN A 490 -18.96 11.43 18.17
CA GLN A 490 -18.51 10.64 19.33
C GLN A 490 -18.65 9.13 19.09
N LEU A 491 -19.68 8.69 18.35
CA LEU A 491 -19.85 7.27 18.02
C LEU A 491 -18.70 6.77 17.13
N PHE A 492 -18.42 7.45 16.01
CA PHE A 492 -17.32 7.10 15.12
C PHE A 492 -15.95 7.18 15.80
N LYS A 493 -15.73 8.25 16.57
CA LYS A 493 -14.53 8.45 17.37
C LYS A 493 -14.28 7.27 18.30
N SER A 494 -15.31 6.82 19.03
CA SER A 494 -15.17 5.71 19.96
C SER A 494 -14.78 4.40 19.28
N GLN A 495 -15.21 4.19 18.04
CA GLN A 495 -14.82 3.02 17.24
C GLN A 495 -13.38 3.15 16.74
N LEU A 496 -12.97 4.33 16.23
CA LEU A 496 -11.60 4.57 15.81
C LEU A 496 -10.59 4.41 16.97
N GLU A 497 -10.93 4.86 18.17
CA GLU A 497 -10.09 4.71 19.38
C GLU A 497 -9.86 3.25 19.78
N GLN A 498 -10.72 2.32 19.33
CA GLN A 498 -10.58 0.89 19.59
C GLN A 498 -9.66 0.21 18.56
N LEU A 499 -9.41 0.84 17.42
CA LEU A 499 -8.54 0.28 16.38
C LEU A 499 -7.08 0.64 16.69
N ARG A 500 -6.19 -0.35 16.61
CA ARG A 500 -4.76 -0.21 16.94
C ARG A 500 -3.88 0.29 15.79
N TRP A 501 -4.47 0.75 14.69
CA TRP A 501 -3.71 1.21 13.53
C TRP A 501 -3.13 2.62 13.77
N PRO A 502 -1.92 2.93 13.25
CA PRO A 502 -1.21 4.16 13.61
C PRO A 502 -1.94 5.46 13.19
N CYS A 503 -2.78 5.42 12.15
CA CYS A 503 -3.57 6.57 11.72
C CYS A 503 -4.74 6.89 12.66
N CYS A 504 -5.21 5.93 13.46
CA CYS A 504 -6.44 6.07 14.24
C CYS A 504 -6.35 7.18 15.28
N GLN A 505 -5.18 7.41 15.89
CA GLN A 505 -4.96 8.49 16.84
C GLN A 505 -5.08 9.87 16.17
N SER A 506 -4.48 10.04 15.00
CA SER A 506 -4.56 11.29 14.22
C SER A 506 -5.98 11.54 13.71
N MET A 507 -6.65 10.51 13.19
CA MET A 507 -8.05 10.58 12.75
C MET A 507 -8.97 10.97 13.92
N THR A 508 -8.77 10.37 15.10
CA THR A 508 -9.49 10.70 16.34
C THR A 508 -9.27 12.15 16.76
N THR A 509 -8.03 12.63 16.68
CA THR A 509 -7.69 14.03 17.00
C THR A 509 -8.40 15.01 16.07
N VAL A 510 -8.51 14.67 14.78
CA VAL A 510 -9.31 15.46 13.82
C VAL A 510 -10.79 15.45 14.21
N LEU A 511 -11.39 14.31 14.57
CA LEU A 511 -12.80 14.30 14.98
C LEU A 511 -13.02 15.12 16.26
N GLN A 512 -12.09 15.07 17.22
CA GLN A 512 -12.13 15.90 18.42
C GLN A 512 -12.07 17.40 18.10
N SER A 513 -11.22 17.81 17.15
CA SER A 513 -11.10 19.21 16.76
C SER A 513 -12.37 19.72 16.08
N LEU A 514 -13.03 18.88 15.26
CA LEU A 514 -14.34 19.20 14.68
C LEU A 514 -15.39 19.39 15.77
N MET A 515 -15.48 18.46 16.73
CA MET A 515 -16.41 18.57 17.86
C MET A 515 -16.18 19.80 18.74
N ALA A 516 -14.93 20.27 18.85
CA ALA A 516 -14.57 21.46 19.62
C ALA A 516 -14.85 22.76 18.85
N ALA A 517 -14.55 22.80 17.55
CA ALA A 517 -14.79 23.96 16.68
C ALA A 517 -16.28 24.34 16.67
N ASP A 518 -17.17 23.36 16.70
CA ASP A 518 -18.62 23.60 16.69
C ASP A 518 -19.17 24.08 18.04
N ARG A 519 -18.39 24.08 19.14
CA ARG A 519 -18.80 24.69 20.43
C ARG A 519 -18.54 26.19 20.52
N HIS A 520 -17.77 26.74 19.59
CA HIS A 520 -17.36 28.14 19.58
C HIS A 520 -18.17 29.01 18.62
N PHE A 521 -19.12 28.41 17.90
CA PHE A 521 -20.18 29.08 17.15
C PHE A 521 -21.48 28.98 17.94
#